data_AF-A0A923RTX6-F1
#
_entry.id   AF-A0A923RTX6-F1
#
_cell.length_a   1.000
_cell.length_b   1.000
_cell.length_c   1.000
_cell.angle_alpha   90.00
_cell.angle_beta   90.00
_cell.angle_gamma   90.00
#
_symmetry.space_group_name_H-M   'P 1'
#
loop_
_entity.id
_entity.type
_entity.pdbx_description
1 polymer ?
#
loop_
_entity_poly.entity_id
_entity_poly.type
_entity_poly.pdbx_seq_one_letter_code
_entity_poly.pdbx_strand_id
1 'polypeptide(L)'
;MKEKEFKNVRWGDIYYCDLGVTNGSVQSGMRPVLVVQTNRLNESSPTVVVAAITAVKKKTAMNTHIELNTDCGLKEPSMVMLEQLRTVDKATELDNFVGRITDADKISEIKRGLKFAVGIPVKPKTERKGIVLSLCPRCRSEFQSIPENIVKRLDPFQADKEMCDKCQVGYGYDYMIFKKNHHHAKGGVDNV
;
A
#
# COMPACT_ATOMS: atom_id res chain seq x y z
N MET A 1 36.19 -13.62 4.66
CA MET A 1 34.96 -12.79 4.78
C MET A 1 33.87 -13.70 5.29
N LYS A 2 33.14 -13.32 6.36
CA LYS A 2 32.00 -14.11 6.83
C LYS A 2 30.84 -13.89 5.85
N GLU A 3 30.35 -14.95 5.21
CA GLU A 3 29.10 -14.89 4.45
C GLU A 3 27.99 -14.38 5.37
N LYS A 4 27.45 -13.19 5.09
CA LYS A 4 26.22 -12.72 5.72
C LYS A 4 25.08 -13.51 5.10
N GLU A 5 24.53 -14.49 5.82
CA GLU A 5 23.31 -15.17 5.39
C GLU A 5 22.11 -14.23 5.53
N PHE A 6 21.77 -13.52 4.45
CA PHE A 6 20.54 -12.73 4.34
C PHE A 6 19.32 -13.63 4.04
N LYS A 7 19.15 -14.69 4.84
CA LYS A 7 18.07 -15.69 4.65
C LYS A 7 16.65 -15.15 4.87
N ASN A 8 16.50 -13.92 5.40
CA ASN A 8 15.20 -13.38 5.85
C ASN A 8 14.85 -11.99 5.29
N VAL A 9 15.32 -11.65 4.09
CA VAL A 9 14.91 -10.40 3.41
C VAL A 9 13.44 -10.47 3.01
N ARG A 10 12.63 -9.49 3.40
CA ARG A 10 11.19 -9.41 3.07
C ARG A 10 10.81 -8.08 2.45
N TRP A 11 9.72 -8.11 1.69
CA TRP A 11 9.04 -6.94 1.16
C TRP A 11 8.74 -5.95 2.29
N GLY A 12 9.04 -4.68 2.04
CA GLY A 12 8.87 -3.60 3.01
C GLY A 12 10.06 -3.43 3.96
N ASP A 13 11.06 -4.31 3.93
CA ASP A 13 12.30 -4.10 4.69
C ASP A 13 13.10 -2.93 4.16
N ILE A 14 13.79 -2.25 5.07
CA ILE A 14 14.76 -1.22 4.78
C ILE A 14 16.13 -1.72 5.21
N TYR A 15 17.08 -1.66 4.29
CA TYR A 15 18.49 -1.98 4.52
C TYR A 15 19.36 -0.82 4.06
N TYR A 16 20.53 -0.64 4.67
CA TYR A 16 21.61 0.04 3.97
C TYR A 16 22.10 -0.82 2.81
N CYS A 17 22.40 -0.18 1.68
CA CYS A 17 22.89 -0.84 0.49
C CYS A 17 23.96 0.02 -0.17
N ASP A 18 25.03 -0.62 -0.62
CA ASP A 18 26.00 0.03 -1.51
C ASP A 18 25.46 -0.01 -2.94
N LEU A 19 25.04 1.14 -3.47
CA LEU A 19 24.60 1.25 -4.87
C LEU A 19 25.75 1.53 -5.85
N GLY A 20 26.99 1.56 -5.35
CA GLY A 20 28.20 1.84 -6.11
C GLY A 20 28.28 3.28 -6.60
N VAL A 21 29.17 3.51 -7.57
CA VAL A 21 29.34 4.80 -8.24
C VAL A 21 28.55 4.79 -9.55
N THR A 22 27.72 5.81 -9.76
CA THR A 22 26.88 5.94 -10.95
C THR A 22 27.09 7.33 -11.59
N ASN A 23 26.67 7.47 -12.85
CA ASN A 23 26.70 8.74 -13.57
C ASN A 23 25.29 9.34 -13.67
N GLY A 24 25.22 10.67 -13.71
CA GLY A 24 23.95 11.39 -13.92
C GLY A 24 23.00 11.31 -12.71
N SER A 25 21.72 11.06 -12.97
CA SER A 25 20.65 11.10 -11.95
C SER A 25 20.35 9.76 -11.29
N VAL A 26 21.06 8.69 -11.68
CA VAL A 26 20.93 7.37 -11.05
C VAL A 26 21.46 7.44 -9.62
N GLN A 27 20.70 6.95 -8.64
CA GLN A 27 21.15 6.97 -7.24
C GLN A 27 22.36 6.05 -7.01
N SER A 28 23.33 6.57 -6.25
CA SER A 28 24.61 5.94 -5.91
C SER A 28 24.95 6.07 -4.43
N GLY A 29 26.03 5.40 -4.05
CA GLY A 29 26.65 5.41 -2.74
C GLY A 29 25.93 4.53 -1.73
N MET A 30 26.48 4.51 -0.51
CA MET A 30 25.90 3.81 0.63
C MET A 30 24.67 4.56 1.15
N ARG A 31 23.49 3.96 1.03
CA ARG A 31 22.23 4.60 1.48
C ARG A 31 21.15 3.59 1.84
N PRO A 32 20.10 4.02 2.56
CA PRO A 32 18.95 3.18 2.79
C PRO A 32 18.22 2.86 1.48
N VAL A 33 17.70 1.65 1.38
CA VAL A 33 16.89 1.17 0.26
C VAL A 33 15.72 0.36 0.79
N LEU A 34 14.58 0.44 0.10
CA LEU A 34 13.37 -0.30 0.41
C LEU A 34 13.31 -1.57 -0.45
N VAL A 35 13.12 -2.74 0.17
CA VAL A 35 12.87 -3.99 -0.54
C VAL A 35 11.46 -4.00 -1.11
N VAL A 36 11.36 -4.12 -2.44
CA VAL A 36 10.08 -4.09 -3.18
C VAL A 36 9.77 -5.39 -3.92
N GLN A 37 10.72 -6.32 -3.96
CA GLN A 37 10.52 -7.66 -4.51
C GLN A 37 9.63 -8.54 -3.61
N THR A 38 8.87 -9.46 -4.23
CA THR A 38 7.99 -10.39 -3.51
C THR A 38 8.78 -11.33 -2.58
N ASN A 39 8.19 -11.66 -1.42
CA ASN A 39 8.84 -12.55 -0.43
C ASN A 39 9.23 -13.91 -1.01
N ARG A 40 8.41 -14.49 -1.89
CA ARG A 40 8.70 -15.78 -2.53
C ARG A 40 10.03 -15.74 -3.32
N LEU A 41 10.29 -14.65 -4.03
CA LEU A 41 11.55 -14.47 -4.74
C LEU A 41 12.69 -14.10 -3.77
N ASN A 42 12.40 -13.35 -2.70
CA ASN A 42 13.41 -13.05 -1.69
C ASN A 42 13.86 -14.29 -0.90
N GLU A 43 13.03 -15.31 -0.76
CA GLU A 43 13.41 -16.55 -0.07
C GLU A 43 14.28 -17.45 -0.94
N SER A 44 14.14 -17.38 -2.27
CA SER A 44 14.75 -18.33 -3.21
C SER A 44 15.88 -17.76 -4.07
N SER A 45 15.90 -16.44 -4.31
CA SER A 45 16.91 -15.78 -5.16
C SER A 45 18.13 -15.32 -4.36
N PRO A 46 19.35 -15.32 -4.91
CA PRO A 46 20.49 -14.61 -4.32
C PRO A 46 20.32 -13.07 -4.39
N THR A 47 19.46 -12.57 -5.27
CA THR A 47 19.25 -11.14 -5.51
C THR A 47 17.88 -10.65 -5.01
N VAL A 48 17.76 -9.33 -4.87
CA VAL A 48 16.53 -8.64 -4.49
C VAL A 48 16.36 -7.34 -5.27
N VAL A 49 15.12 -6.97 -5.59
CA VAL A 49 14.81 -5.63 -6.14
C VAL A 49 14.51 -4.66 -5.00
N VAL A 50 15.22 -3.53 -5.04
CA VAL A 50 15.13 -2.45 -4.06
C VAL A 50 14.83 -1.11 -4.73
N ALA A 51 14.24 -0.18 -3.99
CA ALA A 51 14.05 1.23 -4.38
C ALA A 51 14.92 2.13 -3.49
N ALA A 52 15.62 3.09 -4.09
CA ALA A 52 16.47 4.02 -3.34
C ALA A 52 15.66 4.93 -2.39
N ILE A 53 16.22 5.21 -1.21
CA ILE A 53 15.69 6.20 -0.26
C ILE A 53 16.63 7.40 -0.19
N THR A 54 16.06 8.59 -0.04
CA THR A 54 16.79 9.85 0.16
C THR A 54 16.19 10.65 1.31
N ALA A 55 17.04 11.24 2.15
CA ALA A 55 16.60 12.23 3.15
C ALA A 55 16.38 13.63 2.54
N VAL A 56 16.93 13.88 1.34
CA VAL A 56 16.73 15.14 0.63
C VAL A 56 15.31 15.19 0.10
N LYS A 57 14.53 16.19 0.55
CA LYS A 57 13.20 16.47 -0.02
C LYS A 57 13.31 16.79 -1.51
N LYS A 58 12.76 15.91 -2.34
CA LYS A 58 12.59 16.10 -3.79
C LYS A 58 11.16 16.59 -4.08
N LYS A 59 10.82 16.81 -5.36
CA LYS A 59 9.48 17.26 -5.78
C LYS A 59 8.42 16.31 -5.21
N THR A 60 7.65 16.76 -4.23
CA THR A 60 6.62 15.97 -3.54
C THR A 60 5.40 15.65 -4.42
N ALA A 61 5.28 16.27 -5.60
CA ALA A 61 4.15 16.10 -6.53
C ALA A 61 4.27 14.88 -7.47
N MET A 62 5.26 13.99 -7.28
CA MET A 62 5.43 12.80 -8.12
C MET A 62 4.84 11.56 -7.45
N ASN A 63 4.02 10.80 -8.17
CA ASN A 63 3.42 9.55 -7.68
C ASN A 63 4.45 8.45 -7.33
N THR A 64 5.70 8.60 -7.77
CA THR A 64 6.80 7.69 -7.48
C THR A 64 7.59 8.09 -6.23
N HIS A 65 7.33 9.26 -5.68
CA HIS A 65 7.98 9.76 -4.46
C HIS A 65 7.07 9.54 -3.26
N ILE A 66 7.44 8.61 -2.37
CA ILE A 66 6.64 8.29 -1.18
C ILE A 66 7.36 8.80 0.07
N GLU A 67 6.72 9.71 0.79
CA GLU A 67 7.23 10.21 2.07
C GLU A 67 7.13 9.13 3.15
N LEU A 68 8.22 8.98 3.91
CA LEU A 68 8.35 8.10 5.06
C LEU A 68 8.67 8.93 6.31
N ASN A 69 8.00 8.60 7.40
CA ASN A 69 8.34 9.09 8.73
C ASN A 69 9.45 8.20 9.33
N THR A 70 9.85 8.51 10.56
CA THR A 70 10.90 7.81 11.29
C THR A 70 10.41 6.52 12.00
N ASP A 71 9.11 6.25 11.96
CA ASP A 71 8.45 5.07 12.52
C ASP A 71 8.89 3.73 11.89
N CYS A 72 9.52 3.79 10.73
CA CYS A 72 10.08 2.64 10.02
C CYS A 72 11.56 2.35 10.31
N GLY A 73 12.17 3.03 11.31
CA GLY A 73 13.57 2.84 11.71
C GLY A 73 14.57 3.82 11.08
N LEU A 74 14.12 4.69 10.17
CA LEU A 74 14.94 5.77 9.61
C LEU A 74 15.22 6.84 10.66
N LYS A 75 16.42 7.44 10.61
CA LYS A 75 16.86 8.46 11.57
C LYS A 75 16.16 9.82 11.40
N GLU A 76 15.69 10.09 10.19
CA GLU A 76 15.03 11.35 9.82
C GLU A 76 13.97 11.10 8.75
N PRO A 77 12.97 11.99 8.61
CA PRO A 77 11.98 11.90 7.54
C PRO A 77 12.65 11.82 6.19
N SER A 78 12.21 10.87 5.37
CA SER A 78 12.86 10.52 4.12
C SER A 78 11.83 10.24 3.03
N MET A 79 12.31 9.95 1.82
CA MET A 79 11.48 9.70 0.65
C MET A 79 11.99 8.48 -0.11
N VAL A 80 11.09 7.55 -0.42
CA VAL A 80 11.35 6.45 -1.37
C VAL A 80 11.19 6.98 -2.79
N MET A 81 12.15 6.68 -3.66
CA MET A 81 12.15 7.05 -5.07
C MET A 81 11.87 5.81 -5.93
N LEU A 82 10.60 5.56 -6.27
CA LEU A 82 10.16 4.34 -6.95
C LEU A 82 10.54 4.27 -8.44
N GLU A 83 11.03 5.37 -9.02
CA GLU A 83 11.69 5.38 -10.33
C GLU A 83 13.17 4.98 -10.25
N GLN A 84 13.75 4.90 -9.05
CA GLN A 84 15.15 4.53 -8.82
C GLN A 84 15.25 3.09 -8.30
N LEU A 85 14.72 2.15 -9.09
CA LEU A 85 14.77 0.72 -8.80
C LEU A 85 16.11 0.10 -9.21
N ARG A 86 16.58 -0.85 -8.41
CA ARG A 86 17.74 -1.68 -8.75
C ARG A 86 17.57 -3.11 -8.25
N THR A 87 18.04 -4.06 -9.04
CA THR A 87 18.34 -5.41 -8.56
C THR A 87 19.74 -5.39 -7.94
N VAL A 88 19.86 -5.93 -6.74
CA VAL A 88 21.11 -6.01 -5.98
C VAL A 88 21.33 -7.42 -5.44
N ASP A 89 22.58 -7.80 -5.29
CA ASP A 89 23.02 -9.02 -4.64
C ASP A 89 22.90 -8.90 -3.12
N LYS A 90 22.26 -9.86 -2.47
CA LYS A 90 22.02 -9.78 -1.02
C LYS A 90 23.31 -9.88 -0.22
N ALA A 91 24.25 -10.72 -0.64
CA ALA A 91 25.43 -11.01 0.17
C ALA A 91 26.49 -9.90 0.09
N THR A 92 26.56 -9.21 -1.05
CA THR A 92 27.63 -8.27 -1.36
C THR A 92 27.19 -6.80 -1.33
N GLU A 93 25.94 -6.48 -1.71
CA GLU A 93 25.47 -5.09 -1.80
C GLU A 93 24.59 -4.69 -0.60
N LEU A 94 23.83 -5.61 0.01
CA LEU A 94 23.07 -5.30 1.23
C LEU A 94 23.96 -5.31 2.48
N ASP A 95 23.69 -4.37 3.38
CA ASP A 95 24.38 -4.24 4.64
C ASP A 95 23.39 -4.25 5.83
N ASN A 96 23.43 -3.25 6.70
CA ASN A 96 22.69 -3.28 7.96
C ASN A 96 21.19 -3.11 7.74
N PHE A 97 20.39 -3.94 8.43
CA PHE A 97 18.95 -3.76 8.54
C PHE A 97 18.64 -2.47 9.31
N VAL A 98 17.70 -1.68 8.79
CA VAL A 98 17.28 -0.40 9.36
C VAL A 98 15.92 -0.55 10.04
N GLY A 99 14.97 -1.21 9.38
CA GLY A 99 13.61 -1.37 9.87
C GLY A 99 12.66 -1.85 8.77
N ARG A 100 11.35 -1.69 8.97
CA ARG A 100 10.33 -2.18 8.03
C ARG A 100 9.13 -1.24 7.99
N ILE A 101 8.56 -1.07 6.80
CA ILE A 101 7.27 -0.41 6.63
C ILE A 101 6.16 -1.32 7.14
N THR A 102 5.45 -0.89 8.19
CA THR A 102 4.32 -1.63 8.80
C THR A 102 2.98 -0.94 8.58
N ASP A 103 2.97 0.37 8.33
CA ASP A 103 1.75 1.15 8.06
C ASP A 103 1.05 0.68 6.77
N ALA A 104 -0.21 0.27 6.89
CA ALA A 104 -0.97 -0.31 5.80
C ALA A 104 -1.26 0.67 4.65
N ASP A 105 -1.46 1.96 4.97
CA ASP A 105 -1.72 2.99 3.98
C ASP A 105 -0.46 3.31 3.19
N LYS A 106 0.70 3.38 3.85
CA LYS A 106 2.01 3.53 3.20
C LYS A 106 2.34 2.33 2.33
N ILE A 107 2.08 1.12 2.80
CA ILE A 107 2.23 -0.09 1.99
C ILE A 107 1.38 -0.01 0.71
N SER A 108 0.13 0.45 0.83
CA SER A 108 -0.78 0.62 -0.29
C SER A 108 -0.32 1.73 -1.24
N GLU A 109 0.21 2.83 -0.70
CA GLU A 109 0.79 3.95 -1.43
C GLU A 109 2.01 3.50 -2.26
N ILE A 110 2.96 2.80 -1.65
CA ILE A 110 4.15 2.28 -2.33
C ILE A 110 3.78 1.31 -3.45
N LYS A 111 2.84 0.39 -3.20
CA LYS A 111 2.37 -0.56 -4.24
C LYS A 111 1.70 0.16 -5.42
N ARG A 112 0.98 1.25 -5.17
CA ARG A 112 0.39 2.08 -6.25
C ARG A 112 1.47 2.84 -7.01
N GLY A 113 2.42 3.45 -6.31
CA GLY A 113 3.55 4.14 -6.91
C GLY A 113 4.43 3.22 -7.76
N LEU A 114 4.66 1.98 -7.33
CA LEU A 114 5.40 0.98 -8.09
C LEU A 114 4.69 0.65 -9.40
N LYS A 115 3.38 0.39 -9.35
CA LYS A 115 2.59 0.16 -10.56
C LYS A 115 2.67 1.33 -11.53
N PHE A 116 2.56 2.56 -11.02
CA PHE A 116 2.72 3.76 -11.82
C PHE A 116 4.12 3.84 -12.45
N ALA A 117 5.18 3.59 -11.69
CA ALA A 117 6.56 3.65 -12.15
C ALA A 117 6.86 2.69 -13.32
N VAL A 118 6.21 1.52 -13.34
CA VAL A 118 6.39 0.51 -14.40
C VAL A 118 5.24 0.46 -15.42
N GLY A 119 4.38 1.48 -15.47
CA GLY A 119 3.30 1.56 -16.46
C GLY A 119 2.17 0.54 -16.28
N ILE A 120 2.06 -0.10 -15.12
CA ILE A 120 0.96 -1.02 -14.81
C ILE A 120 -0.29 -0.20 -14.46
N PRO A 121 -1.43 -0.42 -15.16
CA PRO A 121 -2.66 0.29 -14.87
C PRO A 121 -3.09 0.12 -13.42
N VAL A 122 -3.20 1.24 -12.72
CA VAL A 122 -3.83 1.29 -11.40
C VAL A 122 -5.30 1.58 -11.65
N LYS A 123 -6.17 0.58 -11.45
CA LYS A 123 -7.60 0.85 -11.40
C LYS A 123 -7.80 1.93 -10.31
N PRO A 124 -8.46 3.05 -10.60
CA PRO A 124 -8.79 4.01 -9.56
C PRO A 124 -9.47 3.24 -8.43
N LYS A 125 -9.16 3.58 -7.17
CA LYS A 125 -9.97 3.09 -6.05
C LYS A 125 -11.39 3.41 -6.45
N THR A 126 -12.19 2.40 -6.80
CA THR A 126 -13.63 2.58 -6.85
C THR A 126 -13.97 2.87 -5.41
N GLU A 127 -14.03 4.15 -5.03
CA GLU A 127 -14.86 4.56 -3.91
C GLU A 127 -16.18 3.88 -4.18
N ARG A 128 -16.46 2.82 -3.43
CA ARG A 128 -17.80 2.28 -3.41
C ARG A 128 -18.60 3.43 -2.83
N LYS A 129 -19.24 4.22 -3.71
CA LYS A 129 -20.13 5.32 -3.31
C LYS A 129 -21.26 4.67 -2.53
N GLY A 130 -21.05 4.56 -1.24
CA GLY A 130 -22.00 4.04 -0.28
C GLY A 130 -22.55 5.21 0.51
N ILE A 131 -23.84 5.16 0.81
CA ILE A 131 -24.45 6.09 1.75
C ILE A 131 -24.22 5.54 3.16
N VAL A 132 -23.83 6.41 4.08
CA VAL A 132 -23.80 6.09 5.51
C VAL A 132 -25.12 6.56 6.08
N LEU A 133 -25.84 5.68 6.79
CA LEU A 133 -27.07 5.98 7.50
C LEU A 133 -27.07 5.30 8.87
N SER A 134 -27.53 6.02 9.88
CA SER A 134 -27.87 5.49 11.19
C SER A 134 -29.22 4.77 11.09
N LEU A 135 -29.25 3.44 11.25
CA LEU A 135 -30.45 2.63 11.01
C LEU A 135 -30.83 1.75 12.20
N CYS A 136 -32.09 1.83 12.61
CA CYS A 136 -32.66 0.90 13.58
C CYS A 136 -32.80 -0.52 12.99
N PRO A 137 -32.97 -1.58 13.81
CA PRO A 137 -33.02 -2.97 13.34
C PRO A 137 -34.06 -3.23 12.25
N ARG A 138 -35.23 -2.58 12.34
CA ARG A 138 -36.30 -2.68 11.33
C ARG A 138 -35.86 -2.09 9.99
N CYS A 139 -35.46 -0.81 9.99
CA CYS A 139 -35.05 -0.12 8.76
C CYS A 139 -33.78 -0.74 8.14
N ARG A 140 -32.85 -1.23 8.96
CA ARG A 140 -31.70 -2.01 8.47
C ARG A 140 -32.14 -3.26 7.72
N SER A 141 -33.10 -4.01 8.27
CA SER A 141 -33.59 -5.24 7.63
C SER A 141 -34.27 -4.96 6.29
N GLU A 142 -34.96 -3.83 6.16
CA GLU A 142 -35.54 -3.36 4.89
C GLU A 142 -34.45 -3.01 3.85
N PHE A 143 -33.32 -2.42 4.26
CA PHE A 143 -32.21 -2.22 3.33
C PHE A 143 -31.48 -3.52 2.97
N GLN A 144 -31.42 -4.49 3.90
CA GLN A 144 -30.80 -5.79 3.69
C GLN A 144 -31.63 -6.71 2.78
N SER A 145 -32.95 -6.54 2.75
CA SER A 145 -33.84 -7.33 1.89
C SER A 145 -33.73 -6.96 0.40
N ILE A 146 -33.23 -5.76 0.09
CA ILE A 146 -32.97 -5.32 -1.29
C ILE A 146 -31.74 -6.07 -1.82
N PRO A 147 -31.88 -6.97 -2.83
CA PRO A 147 -30.80 -7.86 -3.26
C PRO A 147 -29.55 -7.15 -3.77
N GLU A 148 -29.70 -5.95 -4.33
CA GLU A 148 -28.60 -5.15 -4.86
C GLU A 148 -27.82 -4.46 -3.75
N ASN A 149 -28.33 -4.40 -2.51
CA ASN A 149 -27.64 -3.73 -1.42
C ASN A 149 -26.64 -4.67 -0.74
N ILE A 150 -25.52 -4.08 -0.32
CA ILE A 150 -24.65 -4.62 0.72
C ILE A 150 -24.71 -3.61 1.86
N VAL A 151 -25.17 -4.08 3.02
CA VAL A 151 -25.31 -3.28 4.24
C VAL A 151 -24.28 -3.80 5.25
N LYS A 152 -23.32 -2.95 5.62
CA LYS A 152 -22.29 -3.29 6.62
C LYS A 152 -22.26 -2.25 7.71
N ARG A 153 -21.97 -2.67 8.94
CA ARG A 153 -21.64 -1.75 10.03
C ARG A 153 -20.46 -0.88 9.60
N LEU A 154 -20.57 0.43 9.78
CA LEU A 154 -19.46 1.35 9.56
C LEU A 154 -18.40 1.10 10.63
N ASP A 155 -18.81 1.11 11.89
CA ASP A 155 -18.02 0.70 13.04
C ASP A 155 -18.72 -0.47 13.78
N PRO A 156 -18.11 -1.68 13.77
CA PRO A 156 -18.58 -2.83 14.56
C PRO A 156 -18.59 -2.58 16.08
N PHE A 157 -17.79 -1.64 16.57
CA PHE A 157 -17.61 -1.36 18.00
C PHE A 157 -18.41 -0.16 18.52
N GLN A 158 -19.13 0.54 17.64
CA GLN A 158 -20.04 1.62 18.04
C GLN A 158 -21.03 1.11 19.10
N ALA A 159 -20.89 1.66 20.31
CA ALA A 159 -21.70 1.33 21.47
C ALA A 159 -23.00 2.15 21.50
N ASP A 160 -22.87 3.45 21.21
CA ASP A 160 -23.98 4.39 21.25
C ASP A 160 -24.88 4.26 20.03
N LYS A 161 -26.20 4.32 20.28
CA LYS A 161 -27.19 4.27 19.21
C LYS A 161 -27.69 5.66 18.89
N GLU A 162 -27.72 5.97 17.60
CA GLU A 162 -28.23 7.23 17.09
C GLU A 162 -29.67 7.10 16.61
N MET A 163 -30.37 8.22 16.48
CA MET A 163 -31.71 8.25 15.92
C MET A 163 -31.67 7.76 14.46
N CYS A 164 -32.63 6.92 14.09
CA CYS A 164 -32.67 6.31 12.78
C CYS A 164 -32.97 7.34 11.70
N ASP A 165 -32.08 7.48 10.72
CA ASP A 165 -32.22 8.43 9.61
C ASP A 165 -33.48 8.18 8.76
N LYS A 166 -33.88 6.91 8.63
CA LYS A 166 -35.01 6.52 7.77
C LYS A 166 -36.38 6.75 8.42
N CYS A 167 -36.53 6.37 9.69
CA CYS A 167 -37.84 6.44 10.36
C CYS A 167 -37.97 7.55 11.38
N GLN A 168 -36.87 8.15 11.82
CA GLN A 168 -36.83 9.24 12.82
C GLN A 168 -37.55 8.89 14.14
N VAL A 169 -37.71 7.59 14.44
CA VAL A 169 -38.43 7.09 15.63
C VAL A 169 -37.61 6.06 16.40
N GLY A 170 -36.99 5.11 15.70
CA GLY A 170 -36.14 4.09 16.31
C GLY A 170 -34.71 4.56 16.50
N TYR A 171 -33.95 3.84 17.33
CA TYR A 171 -32.51 4.06 17.50
C TYR A 171 -31.71 2.91 16.89
N GLY A 172 -30.54 3.22 16.35
CA GLY A 172 -29.78 2.35 15.47
C GLY A 172 -28.28 2.60 15.49
N TYR A 173 -27.58 1.95 14.56
CA TYR A 173 -26.14 2.10 14.38
C TYR A 173 -25.84 2.56 12.98
N ASP A 174 -24.60 2.97 12.74
CA ASP A 174 -24.17 3.47 11.45
C ASP A 174 -23.90 2.29 10.52
N TYR A 175 -24.57 2.32 9.37
CA TYR A 175 -24.37 1.36 8.30
C TYR A 175 -23.91 2.06 7.05
N MET A 176 -22.87 1.50 6.43
CA MET A 176 -22.51 1.81 5.06
C MET A 176 -23.30 0.90 4.12
N ILE A 177 -24.09 1.52 3.24
CA ILE A 177 -24.94 0.86 2.25
C ILE A 177 -24.37 1.15 0.87
N PHE A 178 -23.95 0.11 0.14
CA PHE A 178 -23.46 0.23 -1.23
C PHE A 178 -24.12 -0.79 -2.13
N LYS A 179 -24.24 -0.46 -3.42
CA LYS A 179 -24.80 -1.38 -4.42
C LYS A 179 -23.76 -2.44 -4.81
N LYS A 180 -24.23 -3.68 -5.01
CA LYS A 180 -23.44 -4.75 -5.62
C LYS A 180 -23.09 -4.31 -7.04
N ASN A 181 -21.81 -4.32 -7.38
CA ASN A 181 -21.39 -4.08 -8.76
C ASN A 181 -21.88 -5.26 -9.61
N HIS A 182 -22.74 -5.00 -10.59
CA HIS A 182 -22.87 -5.90 -11.73
C HIS A 182 -21.54 -5.86 -12.47
N HIS A 183 -20.70 -6.88 -12.28
CA HIS A 183 -19.62 -7.13 -13.22
C HIS A 183 -20.28 -7.43 -14.58
N HIS A 184 -20.34 -6.43 -15.45
CA HIS A 184 -20.47 -6.70 -16.88
C HIS A 184 -19.26 -7.56 -17.27
N ALA A 185 -19.50 -8.84 -17.49
CA ALA A 185 -18.69 -9.65 -18.37
C ALA A 185 -18.75 -9.01 -19.76
N LYS A 186 -17.83 -8.08 -20.05
CA LYS A 186 -17.47 -7.76 -21.42
C LYS A 186 -16.14 -8.43 -21.67
N GLY A 187 -16.19 -9.38 -22.60
CA GLY A 187 -15.11 -10.28 -22.96
C GLY A 187 -13.83 -9.55 -23.33
N GLY A 188 -12.74 -10.31 -23.24
CA GLY A 188 -11.49 -9.94 -23.88
C GLY A 188 -11.76 -9.58 -25.33
N VAL A 189 -11.26 -8.41 -25.71
CA VAL A 189 -10.83 -8.19 -27.07
C VAL A 189 -9.34 -8.02 -26.94
N ASP A 190 -8.63 -9.03 -27.40
CA ASP A 190 -7.20 -8.97 -27.66
C ASP A 190 -6.91 -7.74 -28.51
N ASN A 191 -5.93 -6.94 -28.10
CA ASN A 191 -5.33 -5.95 -28.97
C ASN A 191 -3.83 -6.23 -29.01
N VAL A 192 -3.46 -6.85 -30.14
CA VAL A 192 -2.27 -6.63 -30.99
C VAL A 192 -1.17 -5.77 -30.38
#